data_AF-M5W373-F1
#
_entry.id   AF-M5W373-F1
#
_cell.length_a   1.000
_cell.length_b   1.000
_cell.length_c   1.000
_cell.angle_alpha   90.00
_cell.angle_beta   90.00
_cell.angle_gamma   90.00
#
_symmetry.space_group_name_H-M   'P 1'
#
loop_
_entity.id
_entity.type
_entity.pdbx_description
1 polymer ?
#
loop_
_entity_poly.entity_id
_entity_poly.type
_entity_poly.pdbx_seq_one_letter_code
_entity_poly.pdbx_strand_id
1 'polypeptide(L)' 'MGDSQQGNNKGKGKEKENYESWTMDDTNELLHLLVDAINSGLRDVNGSLSKKNVKRVILSRLNAKITFPKTYNHYLS' A
#
# COMPACT_ATOMS: atom_id res chain seq x y z
N MET A 1 26.79 -46.24 0.05
CA MET A 1 25.41 -46.73 -0.08
C MET A 1 24.86 -46.93 1.32
N GLY A 2 23.70 -46.34 1.63
CA GLY A 2 23.05 -46.46 2.94
C GLY A 2 22.51 -45.12 3.43
N ASP A 3 21.21 -44.93 3.23
CA ASP A 3 20.40 -43.75 3.50
C ASP A 3 20.36 -43.32 4.98
N SER A 4 20.04 -42.05 5.23
CA SER A 4 18.95 -41.66 6.13
C SER A 4 18.70 -40.15 6.06
N GLN A 5 17.66 -39.78 5.30
CA GLN A 5 16.97 -38.50 5.43
C GLN A 5 16.40 -38.36 6.84
N GLN A 6 16.77 -37.29 7.54
CA GLN A 6 16.18 -36.95 8.83
C GLN A 6 15.50 -35.59 8.76
N GLY A 7 14.17 -35.62 8.95
CA GLY A 7 13.51 -34.62 9.79
C GLY A 7 12.87 -33.43 9.09
N ASN A 8 11.66 -33.64 8.58
CA ASN A 8 10.65 -32.62 8.36
C ASN A 8 10.46 -31.74 9.61
N ASN A 9 10.84 -30.46 9.55
CA ASN A 9 10.31 -29.44 10.46
C ASN A 9 9.65 -28.33 9.64
N LYS A 10 8.36 -28.59 9.43
CA LYS A 10 7.25 -27.72 9.03
C LYS A 10 7.32 -26.35 9.74
N GLY A 11 8.16 -25.45 9.23
CA GLY A 11 8.33 -24.09 9.75
C GLY A 11 7.56 -23.10 8.89
N LYS A 12 6.23 -23.11 9.03
CA LYS A 12 5.29 -22.06 8.61
C LYS A 12 5.71 -21.34 7.32
N GLY A 13 5.28 -21.88 6.18
CA GLY A 13 4.88 -21.00 5.10
C GLY A 13 3.95 -19.97 5.74
N LYS A 14 4.47 -18.77 5.99
CA LYS A 14 3.63 -17.60 6.09
C LYS A 14 3.02 -17.58 4.70
N GLU A 15 1.84 -18.16 4.59
CA GLU A 15 0.85 -17.64 3.67
C GLU A 15 1.02 -16.14 3.80
N LYS A 16 1.62 -15.52 2.77
CA LYS A 16 1.52 -14.08 2.60
C LYS A 16 0.02 -13.90 2.39
N GLU A 17 -0.71 -13.85 3.49
CA GLU A 17 -2.13 -13.57 3.56
C GLU A 17 -2.31 -12.34 2.69
N ASN A 18 -2.79 -12.57 1.47
CA ASN A 18 -3.13 -11.57 0.46
C ASN A 18 -2.41 -10.24 0.66
N TYR A 19 -1.08 -10.21 0.49
CA TYR A 19 -0.40 -8.92 0.35
C TYR A 19 -0.90 -8.35 -0.97
N GLU A 20 -1.96 -7.55 -0.89
CA GLU A 20 -2.53 -6.87 -2.03
C GLU A 20 -1.58 -5.78 -2.49
N SER A 21 -0.61 -6.22 -3.27
CA SER A 21 0.31 -5.39 -4.00
C SER A 21 -0.47 -4.33 -4.76
N TRP A 22 0.05 -3.11 -4.70
CA TRP A 22 -0.35 -2.04 -5.60
C TRP A 22 -0.29 -2.53 -7.05
N THR A 23 -1.40 -2.42 -7.77
CA THR A 23 -1.35 -2.60 -9.21
C THR A 23 -0.67 -1.39 -9.85
N MET A 24 -0.25 -1.52 -11.12
CA MET A 24 0.36 -0.40 -11.84
C MET A 24 -0.64 0.75 -12.02
N ASP A 25 -1.92 0.43 -12.23
CA ASP A 25 -2.99 1.41 -12.35
C ASP A 25 -3.25 2.12 -11.01
N ASP A 26 -3.30 1.37 -9.89
CA ASP A 26 -3.46 1.96 -8.55
C ASP A 26 -2.31 2.93 -8.23
N THR A 27 -1.08 2.56 -8.61
CA THR A 27 0.13 3.35 -8.38
C THR A 27 0.12 4.62 -9.22
N ASN A 28 -0.24 4.52 -10.49
CA ASN A 28 -0.34 5.67 -11.39
C ASN A 28 -1.41 6.66 -10.90
N GLU A 29 -2.59 6.16 -10.52
CA GLU A 29 -3.64 6.99 -9.94
C GLU A 29 -3.19 7.65 -8.64
N LEU A 30 -2.49 6.93 -7.76
CA LEU A 30 -1.92 7.50 -6.54
C LEU A 30 -0.96 8.66 -6.85
N LEU A 31 -0.07 8.51 -7.84
CA LEU A 31 0.86 9.56 -8.26
C LEU A 31 0.13 10.80 -8.79
N HIS A 32 -0.89 10.63 -9.64
CA HIS A 32 -1.70 11.73 -10.12
C HIS A 32 -2.39 12.48 -8.98
N LEU A 33 -3.00 11.74 -8.04
CA LEU A 33 -3.66 12.33 -6.88
C LEU A 33 -2.69 13.07 -5.94
N LEU A 34 -1.46 12.59 -5.81
CA LEU A 34 -0.41 13.25 -5.03
C LEU A 34 0.02 14.57 -5.67
N VAL A 35 0.24 14.59 -6.99
CA VAL A 35 0.58 15.80 -7.74
C VAL A 35 -0.54 16.84 -7.62
N ASP A 36 -1.80 16.42 -7.80
CA ASP A 36 -2.96 17.30 -7.64
C ASP A 36 -3.08 17.85 -6.21
N ALA A 37 -2.84 17.02 -5.21
CA ALA A 37 -2.87 17.45 -3.81
C ALA A 37 -1.78 18.49 -3.51
N ILE A 38 -0.59 18.31 -4.07
CA ILE A 38 0.52 19.26 -3.93
C ILE A 38 0.21 20.58 -4.63
N ASN A 39 -0.30 20.51 -5.87
CA ASN A 39 -0.66 21.69 -6.67
C ASN A 39 -1.83 22.48 -6.06
N SER A 40 -2.75 21.80 -5.36
CA SER A 40 -3.85 22.45 -4.62
C SER A 40 -3.46 23.00 -3.24
N GLY A 41 -2.18 22.90 -2.85
CA GLY A 41 -1.70 23.48 -1.60
C GLY A 41 -2.06 22.69 -0.34
N LEU A 42 -2.33 21.37 -0.45
CA LEU A 42 -2.65 20.53 0.71
C LEU A 42 -1.46 20.18 1.61
N ARG A 43 -0.28 20.69 1.28
CA ARG A 43 0.94 20.58 2.09
C ARG A 43 0.82 21.40 3.37
N ASP A 44 1.32 20.86 4.47
CA ASP A 44 1.42 21.56 5.74
C ASP A 44 2.60 22.54 5.76
N VAL A 45 2.80 23.21 6.91
CA VAL A 45 3.90 24.17 7.13
C VAL A 45 5.29 23.57 6.93
N ASN A 46 5.43 22.24 7.02
CA ASN A 46 6.67 21.52 6.80
C ASN A 46 6.78 20.98 5.36
N GLY A 47 5.87 21.37 4.47
CA GLY A 47 5.81 20.90 3.09
C GLY A 47 5.31 19.46 2.96
N SER A 48 4.81 18.85 4.04
CA SER A 48 4.39 17.45 4.08
C SER A 48 2.88 17.29 3.93
N LEU A 49 2.43 16.15 3.42
CA LEU A 49 1.01 15.80 3.41
C LEU A 49 0.63 15.18 4.75
N SER A 50 -0.20 15.86 5.52
CA SER A 50 -0.68 15.32 6.79
C SER A 50 -1.46 14.02 6.60
N LYS A 51 -1.37 13.09 7.57
CA LYS A 51 -2.16 11.84 7.59
C LYS A 51 -3.65 12.07 7.36
N LYS A 52 -4.20 13.18 7.87
CA LYS A 52 -5.59 13.58 7.68
C LYS A 52 -5.89 13.90 6.21
N ASN A 53 -5.02 14.69 5.56
CA ASN A 53 -5.17 15.05 4.14
C ASN A 53 -4.99 13.83 3.23
N VAL A 54 -4.01 12.97 3.52
CA VAL A 54 -3.81 11.70 2.79
C VAL A 54 -5.07 10.84 2.86
N LYS A 55 -5.63 10.63 4.05
CA LYS A 55 -6.85 9.82 4.21
C LYS A 55 -8.06 10.44 3.52
N ARG A 56 -8.30 11.73 3.74
CA ARG A 56 -9.54 12.40 3.30
C ARG A 56 -9.54 12.73 1.80
N VAL A 57 -8.38 13.04 1.22
CA VAL A 57 -8.30 13.49 -0.17
C VAL A 57 -7.78 12.36 -1.05
N ILE A 58 -6.59 11.86 -0.78
CA ILE A 58 -5.91 10.92 -1.66
C ILE A 58 -6.58 9.55 -1.59
N LEU A 59 -6.61 8.93 -0.41
CA LEU A 59 -7.17 7.58 -0.26
C LEU A 59 -8.68 7.54 -0.52
N SER A 60 -9.41 8.60 -0.16
CA SER A 60 -10.85 8.68 -0.46
C SER A 60 -11.12 8.68 -1.96
N ARG A 61 -10.32 9.38 -2.76
CA ARG A 61 -10.48 9.43 -4.23
C ARG A 61 -9.99 8.15 -4.89
N LEU A 62 -8.84 7.63 -4.44
CA LEU A 62 -8.28 6.38 -4.93
C LEU A 62 -9.26 5.21 -4.69
N ASN A 63 -9.75 5.06 -3.46
CA ASN A 63 -10.66 3.97 -3.07
C ASN A 63 -12.02 4.03 -3.75
N ALA A 64 -12.40 5.17 -4.33
CA ALA A 64 -13.61 5.28 -5.14
C ALA A 64 -13.46 4.64 -6.52
N LYS A 65 -12.22 4.40 -6.98
CA LYS A 65 -11.90 3.88 -8.33
C LYS A 65 -11.46 2.42 -8.34
N ILE A 66 -10.99 1.91 -7.20
CA ILE A 66 -10.37 0.57 -7.11
C ILE A 66 -11.28 -0.40 -6.35
N THR A 67 -11.21 -1.68 -6.72
CA THR A 67 -12.01 -2.74 -6.11
C THR A 67 -11.62 -3.00 -4.65
N PHE A 68 -10.34 -2.79 -4.30
CA PHE A 68 -9.82 -3.08 -2.98
C PHE A 68 -9.33 -1.80 -2.28
N PRO A 69 -10.09 -1.29 -1.30
CA PRO A 69 -9.76 -0.04 -0.64
C PRO A 69 -8.40 -0.07 0.06
N LYS A 70 -7.51 0.84 -0.33
CA LYS A 70 -6.22 1.04 0.34
C LYS A 70 -6.38 1.84 1.62
N THR A 71 -5.67 1.42 2.65
CA THR A 71 -5.62 2.10 3.94
C THR A 71 -4.36 2.95 4.05
N TYR A 72 -4.29 3.81 5.08
CA TYR A 72 -3.08 4.58 5.33
C TYR A 72 -1.83 3.72 5.58
N ASN A 73 -1.99 2.48 6.07
CA ASN A 73 -0.86 1.57 6.23
C ASN A 73 -0.31 1.10 4.88
N HIS A 74 -1.17 0.93 3.86
CA HIS A 74 -0.74 0.60 2.50
C HIS A 74 0.00 1.76 1.83
N TYR A 75 -0.35 3.00 2.18
CA TYR A 75 0.35 4.20 1.73
C TYR A 75 1.73 4.37 2.36
N LEU A 76 1.95 3.83 3.57
CA LEU A 76 3.24 3.88 4.26
C LEU A 76 4.20 2.73 3.88
N SER A 77 3.71 1.74 3.13
CA SER A 77 4.48 0.57 2.73
C SER A 77 5.31 0.85 1.49
#